data_AF-A0A0Q7NBH9-F1
#
_entry.id   AF-A0A0Q7NBH9-F1
#
_cell.length_a   1.000
_cell.length_b   1.000
_cell.length_c   1.000
_cell.angle_alpha   90.00
_cell.angle_beta   90.00
_cell.angle_gamma   90.00
#
_symmetry.space_group_name_H-M   'P 1'
#
loop_
_entity.id
_entity.type
_entity.pdbx_description
1 polymer ?
#
loop_
_entity_poly.entity_id
_entity_poly.type
_entity_poly.pdbx_seq_one_letter_code
_entity_poly.pdbx_strand_id
1 'polypeptide(L)'
;MSQYYELDGTTLWNPSNGASRLFLNQVGFFEEELGVSSGIGPMESDACEVTPVVLEVFLATVLAWRGRTGNAVVQALSDGFLATLLVIAERAGITMSWAALADGGTGGMQDVQVRSSPLSGDGGEFEWSATVREHARQLDSFMAR
;
A
#
# COMPACT_ATOMS: atom_id res chain seq x y z
N MET A 1 22.45 7.27 8.46
CA MET A 1 22.05 7.44 7.05
C MET A 1 20.59 7.10 6.95
N SER A 2 19.84 7.98 6.30
CA SER A 2 18.42 7.90 6.07
C SER A 2 18.16 8.19 4.59
N GLN A 3 16.98 7.84 4.11
CA GLN A 3 16.54 8.10 2.74
C GLN A 3 15.30 8.99 2.75
N TYR A 4 15.02 9.67 1.65
CA TYR A 4 13.96 10.66 1.54
C TYR A 4 12.97 10.25 0.44
N TYR A 5 11.69 10.39 0.75
CA TYR A 5 10.59 10.26 -0.19
C TYR A 5 9.98 11.65 -0.30
N GLU A 6 10.05 12.26 -1.47
CA GLU A 6 9.75 13.69 -1.67
C GLU A 6 8.63 13.90 -2.67
N LEU A 7 7.93 15.02 -2.53
CA LEU A 7 6.99 15.56 -3.49
C LEU A 7 7.28 17.04 -3.64
N ASP A 8 7.78 17.47 -4.80
CA ASP A 8 8.11 18.86 -5.10
C ASP A 8 8.98 19.51 -3.99
N GLY A 9 9.97 18.76 -3.49
CA GLY A 9 10.87 19.19 -2.40
C GLY A 9 10.26 19.16 -0.99
N THR A 10 9.05 18.64 -0.83
CA THR A 10 8.43 18.37 0.48
C THR A 10 8.65 16.93 0.87
N THR A 11 9.26 16.68 2.02
CA THR A 11 9.47 15.30 2.50
C THR A 11 8.17 14.68 2.99
N LEU A 12 7.78 13.58 2.35
CA LEU A 12 6.68 12.71 2.74
C LEU A 12 7.14 11.68 3.76
N TRP A 13 8.36 11.15 3.66
CA TRP A 13 8.89 10.17 4.61
C TRP A 13 10.43 10.18 4.61
N ASN A 14 11.02 10.14 5.81
CA ASN A 14 12.47 10.07 6.03
C ASN A 14 12.87 8.81 6.82
N PRO A 15 12.85 7.60 6.22
CA PRO A 15 13.20 6.36 6.90
C PRO A 15 14.69 6.12 7.08
N SER A 16 15.01 5.20 8.01
CA SER A 16 16.30 4.51 7.98
C SER A 16 16.48 3.68 6.70
N ASN A 17 17.73 3.48 6.26
CA ASN A 17 18.05 2.70 5.05
C ASN A 17 17.44 1.29 5.08
N GLY A 18 17.35 0.66 6.26
CA GLY A 18 16.77 -0.69 6.39
C GLY A 18 15.28 -0.72 6.08
N ALA A 19 14.52 0.25 6.62
CA ALA A 19 13.09 0.37 6.37
C ALA A 19 12.82 0.74 4.90
N SER A 20 13.59 1.68 4.34
CA SER A 20 13.46 2.07 2.95
C SER A 20 13.74 0.91 1.99
N ARG A 21 14.80 0.13 2.22
CA ARG A 21 15.10 -1.06 1.40
C ARG A 21 13.98 -2.11 1.47
N LEU A 22 13.43 -2.35 2.65
CA LEU A 22 12.30 -3.27 2.82
C LEU A 22 11.06 -2.77 2.06
N PHE A 23 10.79 -1.48 2.12
CA PHE A 23 9.67 -0.86 1.42
C PHE A 23 9.85 -0.95 -0.10
N LEU A 24 10.99 -0.51 -0.64
CA LEU A 24 11.27 -0.55 -2.09
C LEU A 24 11.28 -1.97 -2.67
N ASN A 25 11.73 -2.98 -1.91
CA ASN A 25 11.62 -4.37 -2.35
C ASN A 25 10.16 -4.83 -2.49
N GLN A 26 9.27 -4.38 -1.61
CA GLN A 26 7.84 -4.67 -1.70
C GLN A 26 7.19 -3.87 -2.83
N VAL A 27 7.60 -2.61 -3.04
CA VAL A 27 7.19 -1.82 -4.22
C VAL A 27 7.53 -2.57 -5.50
N GLY A 28 8.78 -3.00 -5.67
CA GLY A 28 9.21 -3.73 -6.86
C GLY A 28 8.47 -5.05 -7.07
N PHE A 29 8.20 -5.80 -5.99
CA PHE A 29 7.35 -7.00 -6.05
C PHE A 29 5.96 -6.68 -6.62
N PHE A 30 5.29 -5.65 -6.11
CA PHE A 30 3.95 -5.28 -6.57
C PHE A 30 3.94 -4.66 -7.96
N GLU A 31 4.98 -3.91 -8.35
CA GLU A 31 5.12 -3.40 -9.72
C GLU A 31 5.23 -4.56 -10.73
N GLU A 32 6.02 -5.58 -10.41
CA GLU A 32 6.16 -6.79 -11.24
C GLU A 32 4.88 -7.63 -11.26
N GLU A 33 4.30 -7.91 -10.09
CA GLU A 33 3.09 -8.73 -9.93
C GLU A 33 1.87 -8.11 -10.62
N LEU A 34 1.73 -6.79 -10.56
CA LEU A 34 0.54 -6.09 -11.06
C LEU A 34 0.74 -5.44 -12.43
N GLY A 35 1.99 -5.34 -12.91
CA GLY A 35 2.32 -4.72 -14.18
C GLY A 35 2.01 -3.22 -14.24
N VAL A 36 1.99 -2.54 -13.09
CA VAL A 36 1.71 -1.10 -12.97
C VAL A 36 2.86 -0.39 -12.25
N SER A 37 3.20 0.83 -12.67
CA SER A 37 4.21 1.64 -11.96
C SER A 37 3.65 2.14 -10.63
N SER A 38 4.52 2.21 -9.62
CA SER A 38 4.21 2.67 -8.27
C SER A 38 4.13 4.19 -8.11
N GLY A 39 4.69 4.94 -9.06
CA GLY A 39 4.87 6.37 -8.90
C GLY A 39 5.98 6.75 -7.91
N ILE A 40 6.74 5.78 -7.40
CA ILE A 40 7.95 6.03 -6.60
C ILE A 40 9.14 5.97 -7.56
N GLY A 41 9.84 7.09 -7.71
CA GLY A 41 11.03 7.22 -8.55
C GLY A 41 12.21 6.39 -8.05
N PRO A 42 13.28 6.28 -8.86
CA PRO A 42 14.51 5.63 -8.42
C PRO A 42 15.10 6.36 -7.20
N MET A 43 15.75 5.60 -6.33
CA MET A 43 16.50 6.16 -5.20
C MET A 43 17.82 6.75 -5.71
N GLU A 44 17.89 8.08 -5.81
CA GLU A 44 19.04 8.84 -6.29
C GLU A 44 19.50 9.84 -5.23
N SER A 45 20.80 9.83 -4.89
CA SER A 45 21.38 10.72 -3.87
C SER A 45 20.62 10.69 -2.53
N ASP A 46 20.21 9.49 -2.10
CA ASP A 46 19.40 9.22 -0.91
C ASP A 46 17.95 9.76 -0.96
N ALA A 47 17.46 10.25 -2.10
CA ALA A 47 16.08 10.69 -2.28
C ALA A 47 15.35 9.97 -3.43
N CYS A 48 14.03 9.89 -3.35
CA CYS A 48 13.16 9.46 -4.44
C CYS A 48 11.95 10.39 -4.55
N GLU A 49 11.58 10.72 -5.78
CA GLU A 49 10.42 11.55 -6.08
C GLU A 49 9.14 10.69 -6.14
N VAL A 50 8.08 11.18 -5.53
CA VAL A 50 6.76 10.55 -5.51
C VAL A 50 5.84 11.28 -6.46
N THR A 51 5.28 10.56 -7.44
CA THR A 51 4.28 11.07 -8.39
C THR A 51 2.87 10.72 -7.92
N PRO A 52 2.08 11.66 -7.36
CA PRO A 52 0.83 11.32 -6.66
C PRO A 52 -0.21 10.63 -7.53
N VAL A 53 -0.37 11.07 -8.78
CA VAL A 53 -1.35 10.49 -9.71
C VAL A 53 -1.05 9.02 -10.01
N VAL A 54 0.23 8.68 -10.15
CA VAL A 54 0.64 7.29 -10.42
C VAL A 54 0.55 6.46 -9.14
N LEU A 55 0.95 7.04 -8.00
CA LEU A 55 0.83 6.41 -6.69
C LEU A 55 -0.63 6.06 -6.34
N GLU A 56 -1.58 6.93 -6.67
CA GLU A 56 -3.02 6.67 -6.44
C GLU A 56 -3.51 5.45 -7.22
N VAL A 57 -3.15 5.35 -8.50
CA VAL A 57 -3.50 4.21 -9.35
C VAL A 57 -2.85 2.93 -8.84
N PHE A 58 -1.58 2.99 -8.46
CA PHE A 58 -0.87 1.85 -7.89
C PHE A 58 -1.52 1.36 -6.60
N LEU A 59 -1.77 2.27 -5.65
CA LEU A 59 -2.42 1.97 -4.39
C LEU A 59 -3.81 1.34 -4.60
N ALA A 60 -4.63 1.90 -5.50
CA ALA A 60 -5.92 1.31 -5.85
C ALA A 60 -5.79 -0.12 -6.38
N THR A 61 -4.78 -0.36 -7.22
CA THR A 61 -4.52 -1.66 -7.84
C THR A 61 -4.06 -2.70 -6.81
N VAL A 62 -3.17 -2.33 -5.88
CA VAL A 62 -2.73 -3.21 -4.79
C VAL A 62 -3.90 -3.55 -3.86
N LEU A 63 -4.75 -2.57 -3.52
CA LEU A 63 -5.94 -2.79 -2.70
C LEU A 63 -6.93 -3.77 -3.36
N ALA A 64 -7.19 -3.59 -4.66
CA ALA A 64 -8.06 -4.48 -5.43
C ALA A 64 -7.46 -5.89 -5.60
N TRP A 65 -6.15 -6.02 -5.79
CA TRP A 65 -5.46 -7.31 -5.80
C TRP A 65 -5.58 -8.01 -4.45
N ARG A 66 -5.39 -7.28 -3.35
CA ARG A 66 -5.49 -7.83 -2.00
C ARG A 66 -6.89 -8.35 -1.68
N GLY A 67 -7.94 -7.62 -2.09
CA GLY A 67 -9.34 -8.06 -1.90
C GLY A 67 -9.66 -9.35 -2.66
N ARG A 68 -9.03 -9.57 -3.82
CA ARG A 68 -9.23 -10.79 -4.62
C ARG A 68 -8.49 -12.01 -4.09
N THR A 69 -7.42 -11.84 -3.33
CA THR A 69 -6.72 -12.99 -2.75
C THR A 69 -7.52 -13.55 -1.58
N GLY A 70 -7.98 -14.79 -1.71
CA GLY A 70 -8.63 -15.53 -0.63
C GLY A 70 -7.64 -16.06 0.42
N ASN A 71 -6.36 -15.71 0.31
CA ASN A 71 -5.27 -16.24 1.12
C ASN A 71 -4.93 -15.28 2.27
N ALA A 72 -5.25 -15.68 3.50
CA ALA A 72 -5.04 -14.88 4.70
C ALA A 72 -3.55 -14.56 4.97
N VAL A 73 -2.63 -15.41 4.52
CA VAL A 73 -1.18 -15.17 4.69
C VAL A 73 -0.73 -14.05 3.77
N VAL A 74 -1.15 -14.08 2.50
CA VAL A 74 -0.82 -13.02 1.52
C VAL A 74 -1.39 -11.68 1.97
N GLN A 75 -2.63 -11.70 2.44
CA GLN A 75 -3.29 -10.54 3.04
C GLN A 75 -2.47 -9.94 4.20
N ALA A 76 -2.07 -10.77 5.18
CA ALA A 76 -1.32 -10.31 6.34
C ALA A 76 0.08 -9.77 5.99
N LEU A 77 0.78 -10.41 5.05
CA LEU A 77 2.08 -9.92 4.57
C LEU A 77 1.95 -8.55 3.88
N SER A 78 0.85 -8.34 3.17
CA SER A 78 0.60 -7.10 2.41
C SER A 78 0.11 -5.94 3.29
N ASP A 79 -0.45 -6.22 4.47
CA ASP A 79 -1.06 -5.19 5.32
C ASP A 79 -0.07 -4.15 5.86
N GLY A 80 1.13 -4.58 6.25
CA GLY A 80 2.17 -3.66 6.72
C GLY A 80 2.67 -2.74 5.60
N PHE A 81 2.78 -3.28 4.38
CA PHE A 81 3.12 -2.51 3.19
C PHE A 81 2.05 -1.48 2.86
N LEU A 82 0.79 -1.91 2.77
CA LEU A 82 -0.34 -1.03 2.46
C LEU A 82 -0.49 0.08 3.50
N ALA A 83 -0.34 -0.22 4.79
CA ALA A 83 -0.39 0.79 5.84
C ALA A 83 0.70 1.87 5.64
N THR A 84 1.92 1.48 5.26
CA THR A 84 3.02 2.42 4.96
C THR A 84 2.75 3.22 3.69
N LEU A 85 2.29 2.57 2.62
CA LEU A 85 1.95 3.19 1.34
C LEU A 85 0.83 4.22 1.48
N LEU A 86 -0.17 3.91 2.32
CA LEU A 86 -1.27 4.81 2.65
C LEU A 86 -0.80 6.08 3.35
N VAL A 87 0.13 5.98 4.30
CA VAL A 87 0.69 7.17 4.96
C VAL A 87 1.38 8.08 3.92
N ILE A 88 2.18 7.50 3.02
CA ILE A 88 2.84 8.27 1.95
C ILE A 88 1.78 8.92 1.05
N ALA A 89 0.74 8.17 0.65
CA ALA A 89 -0.34 8.68 -0.18
C ALA A 89 -1.13 9.82 0.48
N GLU A 90 -1.51 9.67 1.75
CA GLU A 90 -2.20 10.70 2.52
C GLU A 90 -1.33 11.96 2.67
N ARG A 91 -0.02 11.79 2.93
CA ARG A 91 0.93 12.91 2.98
C ARG A 91 1.13 13.58 1.62
N ALA A 92 0.99 12.84 0.52
CA ALA A 92 0.99 13.36 -0.85
C ALA A 92 -0.35 14.02 -1.26
N GLY A 93 -1.33 14.10 -0.36
CA GLY A 93 -2.63 14.72 -0.61
C GLY A 93 -3.66 13.82 -1.32
N ILE A 94 -3.38 12.53 -1.45
CA ILE A 94 -4.29 11.57 -2.09
C ILE A 94 -5.43 11.24 -1.12
N THR A 95 -6.68 11.36 -1.58
CA THR A 95 -7.88 11.03 -0.80
C THR A 95 -8.58 9.82 -1.43
N MET A 96 -8.46 8.65 -0.80
CA MET A 96 -9.08 7.42 -1.30
C MET A 96 -10.56 7.28 -0.89
N SER A 97 -11.41 6.93 -1.87
CA SER A 97 -12.77 6.46 -1.63
C SER A 97 -12.78 4.95 -1.40
N TRP A 98 -12.76 4.55 -0.13
CA TRP A 98 -12.74 3.14 0.29
C TRP A 98 -14.01 2.37 -0.08
N ALA A 99 -15.16 3.04 -0.12
CA ALA A 99 -16.41 2.44 -0.57
C ALA A 99 -16.35 2.02 -2.05
N ALA A 100 -15.75 2.85 -2.90
CA ALA A 100 -15.60 2.55 -4.33
C ALA A 100 -14.63 1.38 -4.60
N LEU A 101 -13.70 1.11 -3.68
CA LEU A 101 -12.77 -0.02 -3.76
C LEU A 101 -13.42 -1.36 -3.41
N ALA A 102 -14.38 -1.37 -2.49
CA ALA A 102 -15.17 -2.58 -2.15
C ALA A 102 -16.11 -2.98 -3.30
N ASP A 103 -16.71 -2.00 -3.98
CA ASP A 103 -17.67 -2.26 -5.07
C ASP A 103 -17.02 -2.80 -6.37
N GLY A 104 -15.71 -2.63 -6.54
CA GLY A 104 -14.96 -3.00 -7.76
C GLY A 104 -14.61 -4.48 -7.90
N GLY A 105 -14.90 -5.32 -6.90
CA GLY A 105 -14.47 -6.72 -6.80
C GLY A 105 -15.27 -7.72 -7.66
N THR A 106 -15.19 -7.66 -8.99
CA THR A 106 -15.79 -8.69 -9.89
C THR A 106 -14.81 -9.36 -10.85
N GLY A 107 -13.50 -9.32 -10.55
CA GLY A 107 -12.46 -10.06 -11.28
C GLY A 107 -12.07 -11.35 -10.57
N GLY A 108 -12.00 -12.47 -11.32
CA GLY A 108 -11.84 -13.84 -10.79
C GLY A 108 -10.75 -14.02 -9.71
N MET A 109 -11.10 -14.81 -8.69
CA MET A 109 -10.22 -15.18 -7.56
C MET A 109 -8.96 -15.89 -8.05
N GLN A 110 -7.81 -15.44 -7.56
CA GLN A 110 -6.53 -16.16 -7.65
C GLN A 110 -6.05 -16.45 -6.21
N ASP A 111 -5.23 -17.49 -6.02
CA ASP A 111 -4.72 -17.95 -4.73
C ASP A 111 -5.79 -18.41 -3.71
N VAL A 112 -6.55 -19.43 -4.10
CA VAL A 112 -7.55 -20.06 -3.23
C VAL A 112 -6.87 -20.81 -2.08
N GLN A 113 -7.13 -20.38 -0.84
CA GLN A 113 -6.62 -21.04 0.36
C GLN A 113 -7.22 -22.45 0.52
N VAL A 114 -6.38 -23.45 0.82
CA VAL A 114 -6.77 -24.88 0.97
C VAL A 114 -7.79 -25.11 2.10
N ARG A 115 -7.92 -24.17 3.04
CA ARG A 115 -9.01 -24.12 4.03
C ARG A 115 -9.63 -22.73 4.00
N SER A 116 -10.84 -22.63 3.48
CA SER A 116 -11.65 -21.42 3.55
C SER A 116 -12.09 -21.18 4.99
N SER A 117 -11.79 -19.99 5.52
CA SER A 117 -12.43 -19.50 6.74
C SER A 117 -13.81 -18.93 6.36
N PRO A 118 -14.88 -19.08 7.17
CA PRO A 118 -16.23 -18.69 6.78
C PRO A 118 -16.49 -17.17 6.71
N LEU A 119 -15.46 -16.33 6.88
CA LEU A 119 -15.60 -14.89 7.11
C LEU A 119 -15.61 -14.03 5.84
N SER A 120 -15.61 -14.64 4.65
CA SER A 120 -15.69 -13.90 3.38
C SER A 120 -17.13 -13.43 3.10
N GLY A 121 -17.54 -12.39 3.80
CA GLY A 121 -18.69 -11.55 3.44
C GLY A 121 -18.27 -10.08 3.46
N ASP A 122 -18.99 -9.25 2.71
CA ASP A 122 -18.83 -7.78 2.54
C ASP A 122 -18.47 -7.01 3.85
N GLY A 123 -18.97 -7.45 5.00
CA GLY A 123 -18.63 -6.86 6.31
C GLY A 123 -17.17 -7.01 6.75
N GLY A 124 -16.45 -8.04 6.28
CA GLY A 124 -15.05 -8.27 6.62
C GLY A 124 -14.09 -7.29 5.92
N GLU A 125 -14.43 -6.82 4.71
CA GLU A 125 -13.63 -5.82 4.00
C GLU A 125 -13.72 -4.46 4.68
N PHE A 126 -14.91 -4.08 5.16
CA PHE A 126 -15.09 -2.83 5.91
C PHE A 126 -14.31 -2.83 7.23
N GLU A 127 -14.35 -3.93 8.00
CA GLU A 127 -13.61 -4.08 9.26
C GLU A 127 -12.09 -4.08 9.03
N TRP A 128 -11.62 -4.76 7.98
CA TRP A 128 -10.21 -4.71 7.60
C TRP A 128 -9.78 -3.31 7.17
N SER A 129 -10.54 -2.63 6.33
CA SER A 129 -10.20 -1.29 5.85
C SER A 129 -10.08 -0.30 7.02
N ALA A 130 -10.96 -0.41 8.02
CA ALA A 130 -10.87 0.36 9.25
C ALA A 130 -9.58 0.02 10.03
N THR A 131 -9.24 -1.26 10.13
CA THR A 131 -8.03 -1.74 10.80
C THR A 131 -6.75 -1.22 10.14
N VAL A 132 -6.64 -1.31 8.82
CA VAL A 132 -5.47 -0.83 8.08
C VAL A 132 -5.35 0.68 8.14
N ARG A 133 -6.46 1.42 8.07
CA ARG A 133 -6.44 2.88 8.25
C ARG A 133 -6.01 3.28 9.66
N GLU A 134 -6.46 2.56 10.67
CA GLU A 134 -6.02 2.78 12.04
C GLU A 134 -4.52 2.48 12.19
N HIS A 135 -4.04 1.40 11.60
CA HIS A 135 -2.62 1.08 11.60
C HIS A 135 -1.79 2.15 10.84
N ALA A 136 -2.28 2.65 9.70
CA ALA A 136 -1.66 3.75 8.97
C ALA A 136 -1.56 5.01 9.84
N ARG A 137 -2.63 5.39 10.57
CA ARG A 137 -2.58 6.53 11.51
C ARG A 137 -1.55 6.34 12.61
N GLN A 138 -1.43 5.13 13.14
CA GLN A 138 -0.41 4.83 14.15
C GLN A 138 0.99 4.94 13.54
N LEU A 139 1.21 4.39 12.34
CA LEU A 139 2.48 4.49 11.61
C LEU A 139 2.86 5.93 11.29
N ASP A 140 1.91 6.78 10.92
CA ASP A 140 2.15 8.21 10.65
C ASP A 140 2.88 8.89 11.81
N SER A 141 2.54 8.54 13.07
CA SER A 141 3.21 9.07 14.26
C SER A 141 4.67 8.63 14.42
N PHE A 142 5.04 7.49 13.84
CA PHE A 142 6.40 6.94 13.85
C PHE A 142 7.21 7.30 12.61
N MET A 143 6.55 7.71 11.52
CA MET A 143 7.18 8.06 10.25
C MET A 143 7.67 9.51 10.28
N ALA A 144 8.97 9.71 10.44
CA ALA A 144 9.58 11.02 10.32
C ALA A 144 9.31 11.64 8.94
N ARG A 145 9.22 12.98 8.90
CA ARG A 145 9.26 13.79 7.69
C ARG A 145 10.63 14.44 7.61
#